data_AF-A0A7V2H885-F1
#
_entry.id   AF-A0A7V2H885-F1
#
_cell.length_a   1.000
_cell.length_b   1.000
_cell.length_c   1.000
_cell.angle_alpha   90.00
_cell.angle_beta   90.00
_cell.angle_gamma   90.00
#
_symmetry.space_group_name_H-M   'P 1'
#
loop_
_entity.id
_entity.type
_entity.pdbx_description
1 polymer ?
#
loop_
_entity_poly.entity_id
_entity_poly.type
_entity_poly.pdbx_seq_one_letter_code
_entity_poly.pdbx_strand_id
1 'polypeptide(L)' 'MKKQTVFTDEEMIKAIRHAVASGVNRDDIADRLSPPNLLSFFNNLPRPERDRLIAEAMKG' A
#
# COMPACT_ATOMS: atom_id res chain seq x y z
N MET A 1 9.71 18.13 15.60
CA MET A 1 9.12 18.26 14.25
C MET A 1 8.65 16.88 13.82
N LYS A 2 7.34 16.64 13.72
CA LYS A 2 6.80 15.37 13.22
C LYS A 2 7.10 15.34 11.71
N LYS A 3 8.02 14.47 11.28
CA LYS A 3 8.32 14.28 9.86
C LYS A 3 7.01 13.88 9.17
N GLN A 4 6.45 14.75 8.34
CA GLN A 4 5.41 14.37 7.40
C GLN A 4 6.09 13.44 6.39
N THR A 5 5.99 12.12 6.61
CA THR A 5 6.40 11.15 5.61
C THR A 5 5.39 11.25 4.46
N VAL A 6 5.77 11.95 3.39
CA VAL A 6 5.04 11.92 2.12
C VAL A 6 5.35 10.57 1.51
N PHE A 7 4.34 9.69 1.44
CA PHE A 7 4.52 8.38 0.81
C PHE A 7 4.36 8.48 -0.69
N THR A 8 5.27 7.87 -1.44
CA THR A 8 5.16 7.78 -2.91
C THR A 8 4.46 6.49 -3.33
N ASP A 9 3.98 6.47 -4.58
CA ASP A 9 3.41 5.26 -5.18
C ASP A 9 4.39 4.09 -5.13
N GLU A 10 5.69 4.33 -5.26
CA GLU A 10 6.73 3.29 -5.16
C GLU A 10 6.82 2.68 -3.76
N GLU A 11 6.73 3.49 -2.70
CA GLU A 11 6.74 2.99 -1.32
C GLU A 11 5.48 2.17 -1.03
N MET A 12 4.34 2.61 -1.57
CA MET A 12 3.10 1.84 -1.51
C MET A 12 3.21 0.50 -2.23
N ILE A 13 3.73 0.50 -3.47
CA ILE A 13 3.94 -0.72 -4.25
C ILE A 13 4.88 -1.69 -3.51
N LYS A 14 5.97 -1.19 -2.89
CA LYS A 14 6.88 -2.01 -2.07
C LYS A 14 6.18 -2.61 -0.85
N ALA A 15 5.37 -1.82 -0.14
CA ALA A 15 4.62 -2.29 1.02
C ALA A 15 3.59 -3.37 0.64
N ILE A 16 2.87 -3.16 -0.47
CA ILE A 16 1.92 -4.12 -1.01
C ILE A 16 2.63 -5.41 -1.44
N ARG A 17 3.75 -5.30 -2.17
CA ARG A 17 4.56 -6.47 -2.57
C ARG A 17 5.03 -7.28 -1.37
N HIS A 18 5.48 -6.61 -0.31
CA HIS A 18 5.92 -7.28 0.91
C HIS A 18 4.76 -8.02 1.60
N ALA A 19 3.56 -7.43 1.63
CA ALA A 19 2.37 -8.07 2.16
C ALA A 19 1.99 -9.32 1.35
N VAL A 20 1.93 -9.21 0.02
CA VAL A 20 1.64 -10.33 -0.88
C VAL A 20 2.68 -11.45 -0.76
N ALA A 21 3.97 -11.12 -0.73
CA ALA A 21 5.05 -12.08 -0.55
C ALA A 21 4.98 -12.81 0.80
N SER A 22 4.34 -12.19 1.81
CA SER A 22 4.08 -12.80 3.12
C SER A 22 2.84 -13.72 3.12
N GLY A 23 2.20 -13.94 1.96
CA GLY A 23 1.02 -14.78 1.81
C GLY A 23 -0.30 -14.09 2.18
N VAL A 24 -0.32 -12.76 2.20
CA VAL A 24 -1.50 -11.96 2.57
C VAL A 24 -2.44 -11.87 1.36
N ASN A 25 -3.72 -12.14 1.57
CA ASN A 25 -4.74 -11.99 0.53
C ASN A 25 -4.97 -10.53 0.19
N ARG A 26 -5.47 -10.26 -1.02
CA ARG A 26 -5.73 -8.91 -1.51
C ARG A 26 -6.58 -8.06 -0.55
N ASP A 27 -7.60 -8.68 0.03
CA ASP A 27 -8.54 -8.01 0.92
C ASP A 27 -7.90 -7.65 2.28
N ASP A 28 -6.84 -8.37 2.67
CA ASP A 28 -6.12 -8.20 3.93
C ASP A 28 -4.85 -7.31 3.78
N ILE A 29 -4.53 -6.87 2.56
CA ILE A 29 -3.33 -6.03 2.30
C ILE A 29 -3.38 -4.76 3.13
N ALA A 30 -4.55 -4.13 3.22
CA ALA A 30 -4.74 -2.88 3.97
C ALA A 30 -4.36 -3.05 5.45
N ASP A 31 -4.69 -4.18 6.07
CA ASP A 31 -4.37 -4.46 7.48
C ASP A 31 -2.87 -4.67 7.73
N ARG A 32 -2.11 -4.93 6.66
CA ARG A 32 -0.66 -5.13 6.71
C ARG A 32 0.13 -3.90 6.29
N LEU A 33 -0.53 -2.83 5.83
CA LEU A 33 0.12 -1.56 5.53
C LEU A 33 0.56 -0.85 6.82
N SER A 34 1.82 -1.06 7.18
CA SER A 34 2.50 -0.31 8.23
C SER A 34 3.63 0.52 7.63
N PRO A 35 3.82 1.77 8.08
CA PRO A 35 3.16 2.49 9.20
C PRO A 35 1.71 2.98 8.96
N PRO A 36 0.96 3.42 10.01
CA PRO A 36 -0.47 3.82 9.93
C PRO A 36 -0.80 4.91 8.90
N ASN A 37 0.19 5.74 8.60
CA ASN A 37 0.11 6.84 7.65
C ASN A 37 0.19 6.34 6.18
N LEU A 38 0.74 5.14 5.95
CA LEU A 38 0.69 4.42 4.66
C LEU A 38 -0.74 3.87 4.42
N LEU A 39 -1.34 3.25 5.45
CA LEU A 39 -2.75 2.85 5.42
C LEU A 39 -3.69 4.05 5.19
N SER A 40 -3.42 5.17 5.85
CA SER A 40 -4.21 6.40 5.67
C SER A 40 -4.10 6.94 4.24
N PHE A 41 -2.89 6.94 3.66
CA PHE A 41 -2.68 7.30 2.26
C PHE A 41 -3.44 6.35 1.33
N PHE A 42 -3.33 5.03 1.53
CA PHE A 42 -4.06 4.03 0.76
C PHE A 42 -5.57 4.25 0.82
N ASN A 43 -6.15 4.44 2.01
CA ASN A 43 -7.58 4.65 2.19
C ASN A 43 -8.11 5.97 1.63
N ASN A 44 -7.24 6.99 1.52
CA ASN A 44 -7.58 8.27 0.91
C ASN A 44 -7.56 8.23 -0.63
N LEU A 45 -6.99 7.19 -1.24
CA LEU A 45 -6.98 7.04 -2.70
C LEU A 45 -8.34 6.55 -3.22
N PRO A 46 -8.79 7.05 -4.39
CA PRO A 46 -9.93 6.48 -5.09
C PRO A 46 -9.75 4.98 -5.33
N ARG A 47 -10.85 4.22 -5.31
CA ARG A 47 -10.82 2.76 -5.56
C ARG A 47 -10.03 2.38 -6.83
N PRO A 48 -10.18 3.07 -7.97
CA PRO A 48 -9.38 2.77 -9.17
C PRO A 48 -7.86 2.86 -8.93
N GLU A 49 -7.38 3.86 -8.18
CA GLU A 49 -5.94 4.00 -7.93
C GLU A 49 -5.41 3.00 -6.92
N ARG A 50 -6.22 2.60 -5.93
CA ARG A 50 -5.86 1.46 -5.08
C ARG A 50 -5.69 0.19 -5.89
N ASP A 51 -6.64 -0.08 -6.79
CA ASP A 51 -6.60 -1.26 -7.65
C ASP A 51 -5.40 -1.22 -8.62
N ARG A 52 -5.07 -0.04 -9.16
CA ARG A 52 -3.87 0.17 -9.99
C ARG A 52 -2.59 -0.14 -9.22
N LEU A 53 -2.45 0.37 -7.98
CA LEU A 53 -1.27 0.13 -7.15
C LEU A 53 -1.12 -1.34 -6.76
N ILE A 54 -2.23 -2.02 -6.44
CA ILE A 54 -2.23 -3.46 -6.19
C ILE A 54 -1.83 -4.24 -7.45
N ALA A 55 -2.40 -3.90 -8.61
CA ALA A 55 -2.08 -4.57 -9.87
C ALA A 55 -0.60 -4.39 -10.25
N GLU A 56 -0.04 -3.21 -10.05
CA GLU A 56 1.38 -2.92 -10.30
C GLU A 56 2.30 -3.65 -9.32
N ALA A 57 1.86 -3.80 -8.07
CA ALA A 57 2.56 -4.62 -7.07
C ALA A 57 2.57 -6.10 -7.48
N MET A 58 1.45 -6.65 -7.96
CA MET A 58 1.29 -8.05 -8.36
C MET A 58 1.96 -8.43 -9.68
N LYS A 59 2.31 -7.46 -10.53
CA LYS A 59 3.01 -7.69 -11.82
C LYS A 59 4.51 -8.00 -11.66
N GLY A 60 5.09 -7.69 -10.50
CA GLY A 60 6.53 -7.77 -10.26
C GLY A 60 6.98 -9.05 -9.58
#